data_AF-A0A6F9BRX8-F1
#
_entry.id   AF-A0A6F9BRX8-F1
#
_cell.length_a   1.000
_cell.length_b   1.000
_cell.length_c   1.000
_cell.angle_alpha   90.00
_cell.angle_beta   90.00
_cell.angle_gamma   90.00
#
_symmetry.space_group_name_H-M   'P 1'
#
loop_
_entity.id
_entity.type
_entity.pdbx_description
1 polymer ?
#
loop_
_entity_poly.entity_id
_entity_poly.type
_entity_poly.pdbx_seq_one_letter_code
_entity_poly.pdbx_strand_id
1 'polypeptide(L)'
;VPKVPDGEKVDFDDLHKKRQNKDLVELQGLIDVHFENRKKEEEELIALKSERAEIQRVRTEKDKERQARREEERLKKEEMDQKRKADDDAKKKSALSNMGSSYSSSLQKADTKRGGKKQTEREKKKKILAERRKPLNIDHLNEDKLKEKAKDLWEWMHQLESEKYEHIEKLKRQKYEQQEGSRSPPQKVNCPPERPQHRRASAMLPASVPAGTTDSASARHSHPEPG
;
A
#
# COMPACT_ATOMS: atom_id res chain seq x y z
N VAL A 1 37.39 -99.81 17.56
CA VAL A 1 37.55 -98.45 17.01
C VAL A 1 36.43 -98.25 15.98
N PRO A 2 35.77 -97.08 15.89
CA PRO A 2 34.32 -97.01 15.62
C PRO A 2 33.85 -97.46 14.24
N LYS A 3 32.61 -97.97 14.19
CA LYS A 3 31.80 -97.99 12.96
C LYS A 3 31.49 -96.54 12.60
N VAL A 4 31.97 -96.09 11.44
CA VAL A 4 31.57 -94.82 10.85
C VAL A 4 30.06 -94.89 10.58
N PRO A 5 29.26 -93.86 10.92
CA PRO A 5 27.84 -93.85 10.54
C PRO A 5 27.74 -93.92 9.02
N ASP A 6 26.89 -94.79 8.49
CA ASP A 6 26.62 -94.83 7.05
C ASP A 6 26.10 -93.46 6.62
N GLY A 7 26.92 -92.77 5.83
CA GLY A 7 26.63 -91.41 5.39
C GLY A 7 25.32 -91.40 4.61
N GLU A 8 24.35 -90.63 5.11
CA GLU A 8 23.10 -90.33 4.41
C GLU A 8 23.46 -89.92 2.98
N LYS A 9 23.03 -90.74 2.00
CA LYS A 9 23.35 -90.49 0.59
C LYS A 9 22.70 -89.17 0.20
N VAL A 10 23.52 -88.13 0.11
CA VAL A 10 23.11 -86.81 -0.41
C VAL A 10 22.59 -87.01 -1.81
N ASP A 11 21.26 -86.91 -1.97
CA ASP A 11 20.61 -86.96 -3.27
C ASP A 11 20.89 -85.66 -4.00
N PHE A 12 21.75 -85.73 -5.02
CA PHE A 12 22.14 -84.59 -5.83
C PHE A 12 20.98 -84.05 -6.67
N ASP A 13 19.98 -84.86 -7.01
CA ASP A 13 18.79 -84.42 -7.72
C ASP A 13 17.85 -83.64 -6.80
N ASP A 14 17.71 -84.05 -5.53
CA ASP A 14 17.01 -83.29 -4.50
C ASP A 14 17.71 -81.96 -4.20
N LEU A 15 19.05 -81.96 -4.09
CA LEU A 15 19.82 -80.72 -3.90
C LEU A 15 19.68 -79.76 -5.10
N HIS A 16 19.62 -80.28 -6.33
CA HIS A 16 19.39 -79.47 -7.52
C HIS A 16 17.97 -78.90 -7.56
N LYS A 17 16.94 -79.71 -7.28
CA LYS A 17 15.53 -79.27 -7.20
C LYS A 17 15.33 -78.22 -6.09
N LYS A 18 15.94 -78.41 -4.92
CA LYS A 18 15.89 -77.43 -3.81
C LYS A 18 16.52 -76.09 -4.21
N ARG A 19 17.63 -76.11 -4.96
CA ARG A 19 18.22 -74.89 -5.53
C ARG A 19 17.27 -74.22 -6.51
N GLN A 20 16.80 -74.94 -7.53
CA GLN A 20 15.87 -74.38 -8.52
C GLN A 20 14.60 -73.79 -7.88
N ASN A 21 13.99 -74.50 -6.94
CA ASN A 21 12.82 -74.01 -6.21
C ASN A 21 13.13 -72.75 -5.39
N LYS A 22 14.31 -72.68 -4.76
CA LYS A 22 14.75 -71.49 -4.04
C LYS A 22 14.91 -70.31 -5.01
N ASP A 23 15.62 -70.51 -6.12
CA ASP A 23 15.90 -69.47 -7.11
C ASP A 23 14.59 -68.95 -7.75
N LEU A 24 13.60 -69.83 -7.98
CA LEU A 24 12.27 -69.45 -8.46
C LEU A 24 11.46 -68.64 -7.43
N VAL A 25 11.53 -69.00 -6.13
CA VAL A 25 10.86 -68.26 -5.05
C VAL A 25 11.50 -66.89 -4.85
N GLU A 26 12.83 -66.79 -4.87
CA GLU A 26 13.55 -65.52 -4.79
C GLU A 26 13.23 -64.62 -6.01
N LEU A 27 13.16 -65.20 -7.22
CA LEU A 27 12.78 -64.48 -8.42
C LEU A 27 11.33 -63.95 -8.35
N GLN A 28 10.37 -64.76 -7.89
CA GLN A 28 8.99 -64.32 -7.68
C GLN A 28 8.92 -63.18 -6.66
N GLY A 29 9.63 -63.28 -5.54
CA GLY A 29 9.68 -62.22 -4.53
C GLY A 29 10.25 -60.90 -5.07
N LEU A 30 11.29 -60.96 -5.92
CA LEU A 30 11.83 -59.78 -6.60
C LEU A 30 10.85 -59.16 -7.61
N ILE A 31 10.10 -60.01 -8.32
CA ILE A 31 9.03 -59.58 -9.24
C ILE A 31 7.93 -58.84 -8.47
N ASP A 32 7.42 -59.43 -7.39
CA ASP A 32 6.34 -58.86 -6.58
C ASP A 32 6.75 -57.52 -5.95
N VAL A 33 7.96 -57.45 -5.39
CA VAL A 33 8.53 -56.20 -4.83
C VAL A 33 8.71 -55.13 -5.92
N HIS A 34 9.15 -55.50 -7.13
CA HIS A 34 9.27 -54.53 -8.22
C HIS A 34 7.90 -53.95 -8.63
N PHE A 35 6.88 -54.81 -8.76
CA PHE A 35 5.54 -54.37 -9.15
C PHE A 35 4.84 -53.54 -8.07
N GLU A 36 4.90 -53.92 -6.80
CA GLU A 36 4.29 -53.12 -5.72
C GLU A 36 5.03 -51.79 -5.52
N ASN A 37 6.36 -51.74 -5.65
CA ASN A 37 7.11 -50.48 -5.62
C ASN A 37 6.69 -49.56 -6.78
N ARG A 38 6.67 -50.06 -8.02
CA ARG A 38 6.25 -49.27 -9.20
C ARG A 38 4.82 -48.77 -9.10
N LYS A 39 3.90 -49.62 -8.66
CA LYS A 39 2.49 -49.26 -8.44
C LYS A 39 2.36 -48.16 -7.39
N LYS A 40 3.07 -48.29 -6.26
CA LYS A 40 3.08 -47.27 -5.21
C LYS A 40 3.68 -45.94 -5.68
N GLU A 41 4.79 -45.97 -6.41
CA GLU A 41 5.41 -44.78 -7.01
C GLU A 41 4.46 -44.10 -8.03
N GLU A 42 3.74 -44.90 -8.84
CA GLU A 42 2.74 -44.39 -9.79
C GLU A 42 1.52 -43.77 -9.06
N GLU A 43 1.02 -44.39 -8.00
CA GLU A 43 -0.06 -43.86 -7.14
C GLU A 43 0.35 -42.55 -6.45
N GLU A 44 1.54 -42.48 -5.86
CA GLU A 44 2.10 -41.26 -5.24
C GLU A 44 2.28 -40.14 -6.28
N LEU A 45 2.78 -40.46 -7.48
CA LEU A 45 2.93 -39.49 -8.57
C LEU A 45 1.59 -38.96 -9.08
N ILE A 46 0.53 -39.78 -9.10
CA ILE A 46 -0.83 -39.37 -9.44
C ILE A 46 -1.40 -38.47 -8.33
N ALA A 47 -1.22 -38.84 -7.06
CA ALA A 47 -1.67 -38.04 -5.92
C ALA A 47 -1.04 -36.64 -5.93
N LEU A 48 0.29 -36.54 -6.11
CA LEU A 48 1.01 -35.26 -6.19
C LEU A 48 0.56 -34.38 -7.37
N LYS A 49 0.26 -34.98 -8.53
CA LYS A 49 -0.30 -34.25 -9.68
C LYS A 49 -1.69 -33.71 -9.38
N SER A 50 -2.53 -34.51 -8.71
CA SER A 50 -3.88 -34.10 -8.29
C SER A 50 -3.84 -32.96 -7.27
N GLU A 51 -3.00 -33.07 -6.24
CA GLU A 51 -2.80 -32.02 -5.23
C GLU A 51 -2.34 -30.71 -5.86
N ARG A 52 -1.37 -30.75 -6.79
CA ARG A 52 -0.91 -29.57 -7.53
C ARG A 52 -2.03 -28.92 -8.34
N ALA A 53 -2.86 -29.72 -9.00
CA ALA A 53 -4.00 -29.20 -9.76
C ALA A 53 -5.03 -28.53 -8.85
N GLU A 54 -5.28 -29.09 -7.66
CA GLU A 54 -6.22 -28.53 -6.68
C GLU A 54 -5.68 -27.24 -6.05
N ILE A 55 -4.39 -27.18 -5.68
CA ILE A 55 -3.72 -25.94 -5.26
C ILE A 55 -3.87 -24.85 -6.32
N GLN A 56 -3.74 -25.20 -7.61
CA GLN A 56 -3.89 -24.25 -8.70
C GLN A 56 -5.34 -23.77 -8.84
N ARG A 57 -6.34 -24.66 -8.73
CA ARG A 57 -7.77 -24.29 -8.71
C ARG A 57 -8.07 -23.31 -7.57
N VAL A 58 -7.74 -23.67 -6.33
CA VAL A 58 -7.97 -22.82 -5.14
C VAL A 58 -7.29 -21.45 -5.27
N ARG A 59 -6.10 -21.37 -5.88
CA ARG A 59 -5.44 -20.09 -6.19
C ARG A 59 -6.27 -19.28 -7.20
N THR A 60 -6.65 -19.88 -8.33
CA THR A 60 -7.45 -19.18 -9.37
C THR A 60 -8.81 -18.73 -8.88
N GLU A 61 -9.49 -19.54 -8.05
CA GLU A 61 -10.79 -19.20 -7.46
C GLU A 61 -10.66 -18.02 -6.49
N LYS A 62 -9.68 -18.06 -5.58
CA LYS A 62 -9.42 -16.93 -4.65
C LYS A 62 -9.00 -15.64 -5.38
N ASP A 63 -8.36 -15.72 -6.54
CA ASP A 63 -8.08 -14.54 -7.37
C ASP A 63 -9.33 -14.01 -8.08
N LYS A 64 -10.16 -14.91 -8.63
CA LYS A 64 -11.44 -14.57 -9.26
C LYS A 64 -12.45 -13.97 -8.27
N GLU A 65 -12.57 -14.52 -7.07
CA GLU A 65 -13.38 -13.99 -5.97
C GLU A 65 -12.92 -12.56 -5.59
N ARG A 66 -11.61 -12.36 -5.44
CA ARG A 66 -11.03 -11.03 -5.17
C ARG A 66 -11.28 -10.04 -6.31
N GLN A 67 -11.35 -10.48 -7.56
CA GLN A 67 -11.72 -9.62 -8.69
C GLN A 67 -13.22 -9.30 -8.66
N ALA A 68 -14.08 -10.31 -8.56
CA ALA A 68 -15.53 -10.18 -8.50
C ALA A 68 -15.97 -9.22 -7.38
N ARG A 69 -15.42 -9.35 -6.17
CA ARG A 69 -15.73 -8.44 -5.04
C ARG A 69 -15.36 -6.97 -5.31
N ARG A 70 -14.29 -6.69 -6.07
CA ARG A 70 -13.92 -5.32 -6.45
C ARG A 70 -14.85 -4.77 -7.54
N GLU A 71 -15.29 -5.63 -8.45
CA GLU A 71 -16.24 -5.27 -9.50
C GLU A 71 -17.64 -5.04 -8.93
N GLU A 72 -18.11 -5.88 -8.00
CA GLU A 72 -19.37 -5.70 -7.28
C GLU A 72 -19.37 -4.40 -6.45
N GLU A 73 -18.28 -4.11 -5.72
CA GLU A 73 -18.13 -2.83 -4.99
C GLU A 73 -18.16 -1.62 -5.96
N ARG A 74 -17.61 -1.78 -7.17
CA ARG A 74 -17.65 -0.76 -8.23
C ARG A 74 -19.07 -0.59 -8.79
N LEU A 75 -19.72 -1.67 -9.16
CA LEU A 75 -21.10 -1.70 -9.68
C LEU A 75 -22.10 -1.10 -8.69
N LYS A 76 -22.04 -1.51 -7.42
CA LYS A 76 -22.89 -0.98 -6.35
C LYS A 76 -22.65 0.52 -6.08
N LYS A 77 -21.43 0.99 -6.28
CA LYS A 77 -21.08 2.41 -6.18
C LYS A 77 -21.54 3.21 -7.39
N GLU A 78 -21.46 2.63 -8.59
CA GLU A 78 -22.00 3.20 -9.82
C GLU A 78 -23.54 3.28 -9.76
N GLU A 79 -24.22 2.26 -9.25
CA GLU A 79 -25.67 2.22 -8.99
C GLU A 79 -26.09 3.30 -7.98
N MET A 80 -25.37 3.44 -6.85
CA MET A 80 -25.64 4.51 -5.87
C MET A 80 -25.38 5.91 -6.43
N ASP A 81 -24.29 6.12 -7.17
CA ASP A 81 -23.99 7.42 -7.80
C ASP A 81 -25.02 7.74 -8.92
N GLN A 82 -25.54 6.75 -9.65
CA GLN A 82 -26.66 6.92 -10.60
C GLN A 82 -27.98 7.26 -9.90
N LYS A 83 -28.37 6.49 -8.87
CA LYS A 83 -29.59 6.74 -8.08
C LYS A 83 -29.54 8.13 -7.45
N ARG A 84 -28.40 8.51 -6.87
CA ARG A 84 -28.19 9.86 -6.34
C ARG A 84 -28.31 10.93 -7.43
N LYS A 85 -27.77 10.71 -8.62
CA LYS A 85 -27.89 11.68 -9.73
C LYS A 85 -29.33 11.85 -10.19
N ALA A 86 -30.10 10.76 -10.26
CA ALA A 86 -31.54 10.81 -10.54
C ALA A 86 -32.30 11.58 -9.45
N ASP A 87 -32.01 11.32 -8.18
CA ASP A 87 -32.55 12.05 -7.02
C ASP A 87 -32.21 13.54 -7.05
N ASP A 88 -30.94 13.89 -7.32
CA ASP A 88 -30.46 15.27 -7.36
C ASP A 88 -31.02 16.03 -8.58
N ASP A 89 -31.23 15.37 -9.73
CA ASP A 89 -31.87 15.99 -10.91
C ASP A 89 -33.40 16.09 -10.74
N ALA A 90 -34.05 15.14 -10.06
CA ALA A 90 -35.46 15.25 -9.65
C ALA A 90 -35.65 16.39 -8.64
N LYS A 91 -34.77 16.51 -7.64
CA LYS A 91 -34.75 17.62 -6.67
C LYS A 91 -34.45 18.96 -7.34
N LYS A 92 -33.56 19.02 -8.36
CA LYS A 92 -33.37 20.24 -9.16
C LYS A 92 -34.62 20.62 -9.94
N LYS A 93 -35.28 19.68 -10.62
CA LYS A 93 -36.56 19.94 -11.29
C LYS A 93 -37.61 20.46 -10.31
N SER A 94 -37.74 19.83 -9.15
CA SER A 94 -38.65 20.28 -8.08
C SER A 94 -38.28 21.67 -7.53
N ALA A 95 -37.00 21.94 -7.28
CA ALA A 95 -36.54 23.21 -6.73
C ALA A 95 -36.64 24.38 -7.73
N LEU A 96 -36.35 24.12 -9.02
CA LEU A 96 -36.56 25.08 -10.11
C LEU A 96 -38.05 25.40 -10.33
N SER A 97 -38.95 24.46 -10.05
CA SER A 97 -40.39 24.73 -9.99
C SER A 97 -40.85 25.47 -8.73
N ASN A 98 -40.07 25.47 -7.63
CA ASN A 98 -40.58 25.88 -6.31
C ASN A 98 -40.06 27.22 -5.78
N MET A 99 -38.85 27.68 -6.09
CA MET A 99 -38.36 28.94 -5.49
C MET A 99 -37.37 29.73 -6.35
N GLY A 100 -37.78 30.94 -6.72
CA GLY A 100 -36.84 32.00 -7.08
C GLY A 100 -36.13 32.61 -5.87
N SER A 101 -35.05 33.34 -6.12
CA SER A 101 -34.46 34.36 -5.22
C SER A 101 -33.59 33.93 -4.01
N SER A 102 -33.03 32.72 -3.93
CA SER A 102 -32.05 32.37 -2.86
C SER A 102 -30.90 31.44 -3.32
N TYR A 103 -30.30 31.73 -4.48
CA TYR A 103 -29.37 30.81 -5.16
C TYR A 103 -27.86 31.09 -4.94
N SER A 104 -27.48 32.30 -4.50
CA SER A 104 -26.08 32.77 -4.58
C SER A 104 -25.09 32.00 -3.70
N SER A 105 -25.43 31.67 -2.44
CA SER A 105 -24.47 31.06 -1.50
C SER A 105 -24.18 29.57 -1.77
N SER A 106 -25.15 28.81 -2.28
CA SER A 106 -24.99 27.37 -2.49
C SER A 106 -24.09 27.01 -3.69
N LEU A 107 -23.91 27.94 -4.63
CA LEU A 107 -23.12 27.73 -5.85
C LEU A 107 -21.63 27.47 -5.57
N GLN A 108 -21.00 28.26 -4.69
CA GLN A 108 -19.57 28.12 -4.40
C GLN A 108 -19.20 26.76 -3.78
N LYS A 109 -20.11 26.15 -2.99
CA LYS A 109 -19.92 24.80 -2.44
C LYS A 109 -20.20 23.68 -3.45
N ALA A 110 -20.94 23.96 -4.52
CA ALA A 110 -21.21 22.99 -5.58
C ALA A 110 -20.04 22.88 -6.56
N ASP A 111 -19.37 23.98 -6.88
CA ASP A 111 -18.31 24.02 -7.90
C ASP A 111 -17.07 23.18 -7.49
N THR A 112 -16.65 23.28 -6.21
CA THR A 112 -15.59 22.43 -5.64
C THR A 112 -15.88 20.92 -5.69
N LYS A 113 -17.15 20.54 -5.90
CA LYS A 113 -17.59 19.13 -6.05
C LYS A 113 -17.76 18.69 -7.51
N ARG A 114 -17.72 19.61 -8.47
CA ARG A 114 -18.03 19.33 -9.89
C ARG A 114 -16.78 19.05 -10.74
N GLY A 115 -15.62 19.54 -10.33
CA GLY A 115 -14.33 19.28 -10.98
C GLY A 115 -13.54 18.13 -10.33
N GLY A 116 -13.71 16.90 -10.85
CA GLY A 116 -12.86 15.75 -10.55
C GLY A 116 -12.99 15.17 -9.12
N LYS A 117 -13.24 13.87 -9.00
CA LYS A 117 -13.28 13.16 -7.71
C LYS A 117 -11.87 13.12 -7.11
N LYS A 118 -11.48 14.17 -6.36
CA LYS A 118 -10.15 14.29 -5.71
C LYS A 118 -9.86 13.00 -4.96
N GLN A 119 -8.81 12.29 -5.37
CA GLN A 119 -8.46 10.98 -4.81
C GLN A 119 -8.33 11.10 -3.29
N THR A 120 -9.10 10.29 -2.56
CA THR A 120 -9.13 10.32 -1.10
C THR A 120 -7.76 9.92 -0.54
N GLU A 121 -7.42 10.38 0.67
CA GLU A 121 -6.14 9.98 1.29
C GLU A 121 -6.02 8.46 1.48
N ARG A 122 -7.15 7.77 1.72
CA ARG A 122 -7.23 6.31 1.76
C ARG A 122 -6.84 5.66 0.43
N GLU A 123 -7.34 6.20 -0.69
CA GLU A 123 -6.98 5.74 -2.04
C GLU A 123 -5.52 6.09 -2.39
N LYS A 124 -5.02 7.27 -2.00
CA LYS A 124 -3.61 7.67 -2.17
C LYS A 124 -2.68 6.73 -1.40
N LYS A 125 -2.95 6.50 -0.10
CA LYS A 125 -2.19 5.55 0.75
C LYS A 125 -2.21 4.15 0.14
N LYS A 126 -3.36 3.68 -0.34
CA LYS A 126 -3.48 2.36 -1.01
C LYS A 126 -2.66 2.29 -2.30
N LYS A 127 -2.64 3.35 -3.11
CA LYS A 127 -1.80 3.44 -4.32
C LYS A 127 -0.31 3.37 -3.97
N ILE A 128 0.15 4.23 -3.06
CA ILE A 128 1.57 4.31 -2.64
C ILE A 128 2.06 2.99 -2.03
N LEU A 129 1.23 2.32 -1.20
CA LEU A 129 1.58 1.02 -0.62
C LEU A 129 1.60 -0.10 -1.67
N ALA A 130 0.75 -0.05 -2.69
CA ALA A 130 0.79 -1.01 -3.79
C ALA A 130 2.03 -0.81 -4.67
N GLU A 131 2.40 0.44 -4.95
CA GLU A 131 3.58 0.84 -5.72
C GLU A 131 4.90 0.44 -5.02
N ARG A 132 4.98 0.61 -3.69
CA ARG A 132 6.13 0.16 -2.89
C ARG A 132 6.23 -1.36 -2.76
N ARG A 133 5.15 -2.12 -3.01
CA ARG A 133 5.11 -3.57 -2.83
C ARG A 133 5.62 -4.28 -4.09
N LYS A 134 6.92 -4.57 -4.12
CA LYS A 134 7.54 -5.43 -5.14
C LYS A 134 6.91 -6.85 -5.08
N PRO A 135 6.46 -7.43 -6.21
CA PRO A 135 6.00 -8.82 -6.23
C PRO A 135 7.18 -9.76 -5.97
N LEU A 136 6.95 -10.82 -5.21
CA LEU A 136 7.96 -11.85 -4.92
C LEU A 136 7.82 -12.98 -5.94
N ASN A 137 8.90 -13.27 -6.67
CA ASN A 137 9.02 -14.46 -7.50
C ASN A 137 10.13 -15.33 -6.92
N ILE A 138 9.76 -16.50 -6.37
CA ILE A 138 10.68 -17.41 -5.66
C ILE A 138 10.64 -18.85 -6.21
N ASP A 139 9.61 -19.21 -6.97
CA ASP A 139 9.30 -20.59 -7.40
C ASP A 139 10.34 -21.21 -8.36
N HIS A 140 11.30 -20.41 -8.84
CA HIS A 140 12.30 -20.79 -9.86
C HIS A 140 13.75 -20.39 -9.46
N LEU A 141 14.00 -20.14 -8.17
CA LEU A 141 15.32 -19.76 -7.65
C LEU A 141 16.08 -20.96 -7.09
N ASN A 142 17.40 -20.98 -7.30
CA ASN A 142 18.30 -21.94 -6.66
C ASN A 142 18.60 -21.53 -5.20
N GLU A 143 19.09 -22.46 -4.38
CA GLU A 143 19.29 -22.27 -2.94
C GLU A 143 20.10 -21.01 -2.58
N ASP A 144 21.22 -20.76 -3.26
CA ASP A 144 22.05 -19.59 -2.97
C ASP A 144 21.36 -18.26 -3.32
N LYS A 145 20.57 -18.24 -4.41
CA LYS A 145 19.75 -17.07 -4.78
C LYS A 145 18.59 -16.86 -3.80
N LEU A 146 18.08 -17.93 -3.17
CA LEU A 146 17.10 -17.84 -2.09
C LEU A 146 17.73 -17.27 -0.81
N LYS A 147 18.97 -17.65 -0.46
CA LYS A 147 19.73 -17.07 0.65
C LYS A 147 19.98 -15.57 0.45
N GLU A 148 20.38 -15.16 -0.75
CA GLU A 148 20.51 -13.74 -1.12
C GLU A 148 19.18 -13.00 -0.99
N LYS A 149 18.09 -13.52 -1.57
CA LYS A 149 16.76 -12.88 -1.48
C LYS A 149 16.22 -12.82 -0.05
N ALA A 150 16.56 -13.77 0.81
CA ALA A 150 16.22 -13.70 2.24
C ALA A 150 16.96 -12.54 2.93
N LYS A 151 18.24 -12.32 2.62
CA LYS A 151 19.01 -11.17 3.12
C LYS A 151 18.45 -9.84 2.62
N ASP A 152 18.21 -9.70 1.30
CA ASP A 152 17.59 -8.49 0.71
C ASP A 152 16.30 -8.09 1.43
N LEU A 153 15.43 -9.08 1.72
CA LEU A 153 14.14 -8.85 2.36
C LEU A 153 14.29 -8.52 3.85
N TRP A 154 15.27 -9.11 4.53
CA TRP A 154 15.59 -8.81 5.92
C TRP A 154 16.16 -7.39 6.07
N GLU A 155 17.10 -6.99 5.20
CA GLU A 155 17.65 -5.64 5.15
C GLU A 155 16.57 -4.60 4.84
N TRP A 156 15.69 -4.89 3.86
CA TRP A 156 14.56 -4.03 3.53
C TRP A 156 13.56 -3.89 4.68
N MET A 157 13.29 -4.97 5.42
CA MET A 157 12.47 -4.92 6.63
C MET A 157 13.12 -4.04 7.70
N HIS A 158 14.40 -4.28 8.01
CA HIS A 158 15.16 -3.53 9.01
C HIS A 158 15.22 -2.02 8.70
N GLN A 159 15.42 -1.66 7.42
CA GLN A 159 15.39 -0.28 6.95
C GLN A 159 14.02 0.39 7.23
N LEU A 160 12.91 -0.28 6.89
CA LEU A 160 11.56 0.21 7.17
C LEU A 160 11.27 0.34 8.66
N GLU A 161 11.87 -0.49 9.51
CA GLU A 161 11.75 -0.40 10.96
C GLU A 161 12.53 0.80 11.55
N SER A 162 13.71 1.09 11.01
CA SER A 162 14.49 2.29 11.35
C SER A 162 13.75 3.56 10.96
N GLU A 163 13.27 3.66 9.72
CA GLU A 163 12.47 4.81 9.25
C GLU A 163 11.20 5.02 10.09
N LYS A 164 10.52 3.93 10.45
CA LYS A 164 9.36 3.95 11.37
C LYS A 164 9.75 4.51 12.74
N TYR A 165 10.89 4.09 13.30
CA TYR A 165 11.37 4.58 14.60
C TYR A 165 11.70 6.09 14.55
N GLU A 166 12.48 6.53 13.55
CA GLU A 166 12.79 7.95 13.34
C GLU A 166 11.54 8.82 13.20
N HIS A 167 10.54 8.35 12.45
CA HIS A 167 9.26 9.04 12.30
C HIS A 167 8.48 9.11 13.62
N ILE A 168 8.51 8.07 14.45
CA ILE A 168 7.87 8.05 15.78
C ILE A 168 8.56 9.07 16.71
N GLU A 169 9.89 9.07 16.80
CA GLU A 169 10.62 10.02 17.64
C GLU A 169 10.47 11.47 17.17
N LYS A 170 10.51 11.70 15.85
CA LYS A 170 10.23 13.03 15.27
C LYS A 170 8.82 13.51 15.61
N LEU A 171 7.82 12.64 15.55
CA LEU A 171 6.43 12.97 15.90
C LEU A 171 6.24 13.20 17.41
N LYS A 172 6.98 12.50 18.28
CA LYS A 172 7.04 12.83 19.72
C LYS A 172 7.64 14.23 19.94
N ARG A 173 8.76 14.56 19.29
CA ARG A 173 9.40 15.88 19.39
C ARG A 173 8.47 17.00 18.92
N GLN A 174 7.83 16.84 17.76
CA GLN A 174 6.87 17.80 17.22
C GLN A 174 5.67 18.03 18.14
N LYS A 175 5.17 16.98 18.83
CA LYS A 175 4.11 17.13 19.84
C LYS A 175 4.57 17.96 21.04
N TYR A 176 5.79 17.75 21.52
CA TYR A 176 6.38 18.53 22.60
C TYR A 176 6.56 20.01 22.19
N GLU A 177 7.14 20.26 21.00
CA GLU A 177 7.30 21.60 20.43
C GLU A 177 5.95 22.34 20.28
N GLN A 178 4.91 21.66 19.80
CA GLN A 178 3.55 22.22 19.70
C GLN A 178 2.95 22.50 21.08
N GLN A 179 3.17 21.63 22.07
CA GLN A 179 2.68 21.82 23.43
C GLN A 179 3.35 23.03 24.09
N GLU A 180 4.68 23.15 24.02
CA GLU A 180 5.42 24.28 24.57
C GLU A 180 5.14 25.59 23.80
N GLY A 181 5.01 25.52 22.47
CA GLY A 181 4.58 26.65 21.64
C GLY A 181 3.14 27.11 21.92
N SER A 182 2.27 26.22 22.40
CA SER A 182 0.92 26.57 22.88
C SER A 182 0.89 27.09 24.32
N ARG A 183 1.93 26.82 25.11
CA ARG A 183 2.08 27.25 26.51
C ARG A 183 2.75 28.61 26.67
N SER A 184 3.56 29.03 25.69
CA SER A 184 4.03 30.42 25.61
C SER A 184 3.01 31.27 24.85
N PRO A 185 2.33 32.24 25.50
CA PRO A 185 1.70 33.31 24.75
C PRO A 185 2.77 34.05 23.94
N PRO A 186 2.43 34.64 22.78
CA PRO A 186 3.37 35.51 22.09
C PRO A 186 3.82 36.61 23.05
N GLN A 187 5.13 36.68 23.32
CA GLN A 187 5.70 37.79 24.08
C GLN A 187 5.30 39.08 23.36
N LYS A 188 4.42 39.86 23.98
CA LYS A 188 4.18 41.23 23.54
C LYS A 188 5.51 41.95 23.70
N VAL A 189 6.17 42.21 22.58
CA VAL A 189 7.29 43.15 22.54
C VAL A 189 6.74 44.48 23.07
N ASN A 190 7.15 44.83 24.29
CA ASN A 190 6.82 46.13 24.86
C ASN A 190 7.64 47.18 24.10
N CYS A 191 7.10 47.64 22.97
CA CYS A 191 7.52 48.92 22.41
C CYS A 191 7.33 49.98 23.52
N PRO A 192 8.40 50.66 23.96
CA PRO A 192 8.25 51.69 24.99
C PRO A 192 7.33 52.79 24.46
N PRO A 193 6.39 53.31 25.27
CA PRO A 193 5.52 54.38 24.81
C PRO A 193 6.36 55.63 24.53
N GLU A 194 6.20 56.21 23.33
CA GLU A 194 6.77 57.53 23.06
C GLU A 194 6.22 58.54 24.07
N ARG A 195 7.14 59.26 24.71
CA ARG A 195 6.83 60.26 25.72
C ARG A 195 6.16 61.46 25.02
N PRO A 196 4.93 61.86 25.38
CA PRO A 196 4.31 63.04 24.78
C PRO A 196 5.16 64.28 25.05
N GLN A 197 5.70 64.91 24.00
CA GLN A 197 6.31 66.21 24.16
C GLN A 197 5.20 67.22 24.45
N HIS A 198 5.20 67.77 25.67
CA HIS A 198 4.30 68.86 26.04
C HIS A 198 4.47 70.01 25.05
N ARG A 199 3.41 70.36 24.32
CA ARG A 199 3.32 71.63 23.60
C ARG A 199 3.44 72.77 24.63
N ARG A 200 4.63 73.35 24.77
CA ARG A 200 4.79 74.68 25.34
C ARG A 200 4.09 75.67 24.41
N ALA A 201 3.00 76.27 24.88
CA ALA A 201 2.48 77.47 24.28
C ALA A 201 3.47 78.61 24.56
N SER A 202 4.25 78.99 23.55
CA SER A 202 5.00 80.26 23.56
C SER A 202 4.19 81.32 22.83
N ALA A 203 4.12 82.51 23.43
CA ALA A 203 3.27 83.60 23.00
C ALA A 203 3.72 84.25 21.67
N MET A 204 2.79 85.02 21.10
CA MET A 204 2.93 85.77 19.85
C MET A 204 3.99 86.88 19.97
N LEU A 205 4.87 87.01 18.97
CA LEU A 205 5.44 88.29 18.51
C LEU A 205 5.62 88.24 16.98
N PRO A 206 5.26 89.29 16.22
CA PRO A 206 5.30 89.27 14.75
C PRO A 206 6.51 90.02 14.16
N ALA A 207 7.06 89.54 13.03
CA ALA A 207 7.87 90.36 12.13
C ALA A 207 7.97 89.79 10.69
N SER A 208 7.60 90.63 9.72
CA SER A 208 8.15 90.78 8.36
C SER A 208 8.16 89.61 7.33
N VAL A 209 7.32 89.81 6.30
CA VAL A 209 7.59 89.58 4.84
C VAL A 209 8.90 90.28 4.38
N PRO A 210 9.48 90.09 3.16
CA PRO A 210 9.00 89.42 1.93
C PRO A 210 10.04 88.37 1.38
N ALA A 211 10.17 87.94 0.10
CA ALA A 211 9.50 88.22 -1.19
C ALA A 211 9.61 87.04 -2.20
N GLY A 212 8.61 86.88 -3.07
CA GLY A 212 8.72 86.19 -4.39
C GLY A 212 8.93 84.65 -4.37
N THR A 213 8.82 83.92 -5.49
CA THR A 213 8.24 84.21 -6.83
C THR A 213 8.17 82.86 -7.58
N THR A 214 7.17 82.66 -8.45
CA THR A 214 7.20 81.73 -9.63
C THR A 214 7.45 80.22 -9.39
N ASP A 215 6.96 79.27 -10.20
CA ASP A 215 5.92 79.23 -11.25
C ASP A 215 5.66 77.75 -11.66
N SER A 216 4.46 77.49 -12.20
CA SER A 216 4.09 76.49 -13.23
C SER A 216 4.37 74.96 -13.16
N ALA A 217 3.52 74.27 -13.94
CA ALA A 217 3.64 72.94 -14.54
C ALA A 217 3.67 71.72 -13.57
N SER A 218 2.68 70.82 -13.50
CA SER A 218 1.83 70.21 -14.54
C SER A 218 2.58 69.32 -15.55
N ALA A 219 2.65 68.02 -15.26
CA ALA A 219 2.74 66.96 -16.28
C ALA A 219 2.27 65.61 -15.70
N ARG A 220 1.20 65.06 -16.28
CA ARG A 220 0.93 63.61 -16.27
C ARG A 220 1.98 62.91 -17.13
N HIS A 221 2.24 61.62 -16.91
CA HIS A 221 2.39 60.62 -17.99
C HIS A 221 2.14 59.21 -17.44
N SER A 222 1.76 58.27 -18.32
CA SER A 222 1.21 56.94 -17.99
C SER A 222 2.11 55.79 -18.46
N HIS A 223 1.69 54.55 -18.19
CA HIS A 223 2.14 53.24 -18.76
C HIS A 223 3.29 52.48 -18.08
N PRO A 224 3.41 51.14 -18.28
CA PRO A 224 2.39 50.14 -18.69
C PRO A 224 2.36 48.85 -17.82
N GLU A 225 1.40 47.95 -18.12
CA GLU A 225 1.41 46.54 -17.69
C GLU A 225 2.46 45.69 -18.44
N PRO A 226 2.94 44.57 -17.85
CA PRO A 226 3.81 43.58 -18.51
C PRO A 226 3.04 42.46 -19.22
N GLY A 227 3.71 41.77 -20.15
CA GLY A 227 3.30 40.48 -20.70
C GLY A 227 4.05 39.30 -20.09
#